data_AF-A0A094B7E9-F1
#
_entry.id   AF-A0A094B7E9-F1
#
_cell.length_a   1.000
_cell.length_b   1.000
_cell.length_c   1.000
_cell.angle_alpha   90.00
_cell.angle_beta   90.00
_cell.angle_gamma   90.00
#
_symmetry.space_group_name_H-M   'P 1'
#
loop_
_entity.id
_entity.type
_entity.pdbx_description
1 polymer ?
#
loop_
_entity_poly.entity_id
_entity_poly.type
_entity_poly.pdbx_seq_one_letter_code
_entity_poly.pdbx_strand_id
1 'polypeptide(L)'
;MGMVDLVIVGAEGVVENGGVISRMGTYQIGVLARAAGKPFYVVAETHKFVRLYPLGQYDLPIVQRVVEFRTSSEEEKKEGGEETALGVAGEVPSQKSSVDTEGWTEYFTTPEGAERQKEREDAVDYTPPDLVSALITENGVLTPSAVSEELISVFV
;
A
#
# COMPACT_ATOMS: atom_id res chain seq x y z
N MET A 1 -1.90 -4.78 -18.30
CA MET A 1 -2.69 -5.94 -17.82
C MET A 1 -3.26 -6.85 -18.91
N GLY A 2 -2.86 -6.72 -20.19
CA GLY A 2 -3.48 -7.47 -21.29
C GLY A 2 -3.28 -8.99 -21.27
N MET A 3 -2.27 -9.50 -20.54
CA MET A 3 -1.97 -10.93 -20.41
C MET A 3 -2.45 -11.54 -19.08
N VAL A 4 -3.09 -10.74 -18.22
CA VAL A 4 -3.55 -11.19 -16.90
C VAL A 4 -5.06 -11.39 -16.94
N ASP A 5 -5.54 -12.50 -16.41
CA ASP A 5 -6.97 -12.80 -16.35
C ASP A 5 -7.63 -12.34 -15.04
N LEU A 6 -6.89 -12.42 -13.93
CA LEU A 6 -7.31 -12.01 -12.60
C LEU A 6 -6.12 -11.62 -11.73
N VAL A 7 -6.36 -10.87 -10.65
CA VAL A 7 -5.37 -10.56 -9.62
C VAL A 7 -5.78 -11.21 -8.31
N ILE A 8 -4.78 -11.76 -7.61
CA ILE A 8 -4.92 -12.22 -6.23
C ILE A 8 -3.85 -11.52 -5.40
N VAL A 9 -4.26 -10.91 -4.30
CA VAL A 9 -3.36 -10.35 -3.28
C VAL A 9 -3.65 -10.95 -1.92
N GLY A 10 -2.67 -10.90 -1.03
CA GLY A 10 -2.88 -11.16 0.39
C GLY A 10 -3.37 -9.91 1.12
N ALA A 11 -3.68 -10.06 2.40
CA ALA A 11 -3.93 -8.96 3.32
C ALA A 11 -3.28 -9.21 4.69
N GLU A 12 -2.79 -8.13 5.28
CA GLU A 12 -2.31 -8.05 6.65
C GLU A 12 -3.48 -7.66 7.58
N GLY A 13 -4.40 -6.83 7.09
CA GLY A 13 -5.65 -6.50 7.78
C GLY A 13 -6.78 -6.18 6.80
N VAL A 14 -8.01 -6.51 7.18
CA VAL A 14 -9.22 -6.11 6.45
C VAL A 14 -10.05 -5.22 7.36
N VAL A 15 -10.35 -4.01 6.90
CA VAL A 15 -11.06 -2.99 7.68
C VAL A 15 -12.57 -3.14 7.56
N GLU A 16 -13.33 -2.42 8.38
CA GLU A 16 -14.78 -2.59 8.54
C GLU A 16 -15.58 -2.33 7.26
N ASN A 17 -15.12 -1.44 6.38
CA ASN A 17 -15.75 -1.21 5.08
C ASN A 17 -15.37 -2.23 4.00
N GLY A 18 -14.60 -3.27 4.35
CA GLY A 18 -14.08 -4.28 3.42
C GLY A 18 -12.85 -3.84 2.64
N GLY A 19 -12.29 -2.66 2.95
CA GLY A 19 -10.99 -2.26 2.43
C GLY A 19 -9.86 -3.11 3.01
N VAL A 20 -8.70 -3.05 2.37
CA VAL A 20 -7.57 -3.92 2.69
C VAL A 20 -6.36 -3.08 3.05
N ILE A 21 -5.70 -3.45 4.14
CA ILE A 21 -4.39 -2.95 4.51
C ILE A 21 -3.38 -4.03 4.17
N SER A 22 -2.43 -3.71 3.30
CA SER A 22 -1.37 -4.64 2.93
C SER A 22 -0.06 -3.93 2.62
N ARG A 23 1.00 -4.67 2.34
CA ARG A 23 2.29 -4.10 1.94
C ARG A 23 2.13 -3.14 0.75
N MET A 24 2.91 -2.08 0.75
CA MET A 24 2.84 -1.02 -0.25
C MET A 24 2.91 -1.55 -1.69
N GLY A 25 1.97 -1.13 -2.52
CA GLY A 25 1.83 -1.54 -3.92
C GLY A 25 0.50 -2.23 -4.21
N THR A 26 -0.23 -2.74 -3.21
CA THR A 26 -1.52 -3.41 -3.44
C THR A 26 -2.56 -2.45 -4.02
N TYR A 27 -2.60 -1.21 -3.55
CA TYR A 27 -3.50 -0.18 -4.07
C TYR A 27 -3.22 0.10 -5.55
N GLN A 28 -1.94 0.20 -5.90
CA GLN A 28 -1.51 0.48 -7.28
C GLN A 28 -1.96 -0.64 -8.23
N ILE A 29 -1.78 -1.90 -7.83
CA ILE A 29 -2.25 -3.05 -8.61
C ILE A 29 -3.79 -3.07 -8.68
N GLY A 30 -4.49 -2.73 -7.60
CA GLY A 30 -5.96 -2.63 -7.59
C GLY A 30 -6.50 -1.60 -8.58
N VAL A 31 -5.88 -0.41 -8.65
CA VAL A 31 -6.26 0.63 -9.62
C VAL A 31 -6.01 0.14 -11.05
N LEU A 32 -4.87 -0.51 -11.31
CA LEU A 32 -4.56 -1.07 -12.63
C LEU A 32 -5.53 -2.20 -13.01
N ALA A 33 -5.92 -3.04 -12.06
CA ALA A 33 -6.90 -4.10 -12.23
C ALA A 33 -8.25 -3.54 -12.68
N ARG A 34 -8.75 -2.56 -11.93
CA ARG A 34 -10.02 -1.89 -12.24
C ARG A 34 -9.98 -1.17 -13.59
N ALA A 35 -8.89 -0.46 -13.89
CA ALA A 35 -8.74 0.23 -15.16
C ALA A 35 -8.71 -0.73 -16.36
N ALA A 36 -8.16 -1.94 -16.18
CA ALA A 36 -8.14 -2.99 -17.19
C ALA A 36 -9.38 -3.90 -17.19
N GLY A 37 -10.36 -3.65 -16.31
CA GLY A 37 -11.55 -4.49 -16.16
C GLY A 37 -11.26 -5.92 -15.69
N LYS A 38 -10.18 -6.12 -14.93
CA LYS A 38 -9.78 -7.42 -14.40
C LYS A 38 -10.23 -7.57 -12.94
N PRO A 39 -10.77 -8.74 -12.54
CA PRO A 39 -11.18 -8.96 -11.17
C PRO A 39 -9.97 -8.96 -10.23
N PHE A 40 -10.17 -8.37 -9.06
CA PHE A 40 -9.16 -8.24 -8.01
C PHE A 40 -9.66 -8.93 -6.74
N TYR A 41 -9.08 -10.08 -6.43
CA TYR A 41 -9.43 -10.90 -5.28
C TYR A 41 -8.42 -10.72 -4.16
N VAL A 42 -8.92 -10.73 -2.94
CA VAL A 42 -8.10 -10.61 -1.73
C VAL A 42 -8.25 -11.90 -0.95
N VAL A 43 -7.14 -12.52 -0.55
CA VAL A 43 -7.15 -13.71 0.30
C VAL A 43 -6.71 -13.28 1.69
N ALA A 44 -7.58 -13.47 2.67
CA ALA A 44 -7.36 -13.07 4.05
C ALA A 44 -8.04 -14.05 5.00
N GLU A 45 -7.45 -14.25 6.17
CA GLU A 45 -8.08 -15.01 7.24
C GLU A 45 -9.01 -14.11 8.05
N THR A 46 -10.11 -14.65 8.59
CA THR A 46 -11.12 -13.84 9.31
C THR A 46 -10.58 -13.15 10.57
N HIS A 47 -9.58 -13.73 11.22
CA HIS A 47 -8.93 -13.12 12.39
C HIS A 47 -8.12 -11.85 12.07
N LYS A 48 -7.93 -11.53 10.78
CA LYS A 48 -7.33 -10.27 10.32
C LYS A 48 -8.36 -9.16 10.12
N PHE A 49 -9.63 -9.41 10.40
CA PHE A 49 -10.66 -8.39 10.33
C PHE A 49 -10.52 -7.46 11.52
N VAL A 50 -10.39 -6.17 11.25
CA VAL A 50 -10.14 -5.13 12.25
C VAL A 50 -11.24 -4.10 12.24
N ARG A 51 -11.66 -3.68 13.44
CA ARG A 51 -12.65 -2.62 13.65
C ARG A 51 -12.01 -1.25 13.51
N LEU A 52 -11.58 -0.95 12.28
CA LEU A 52 -11.01 0.31 11.85
C LEU A 52 -11.77 0.76 10.60
N TYR A 53 -11.94 2.08 10.43
CA TYR A 53 -12.63 2.65 9.28
C TYR A 53 -11.79 3.81 8.70
N PRO A 54 -10.74 3.52 7.92
CA PRO A 54 -9.92 4.56 7.32
C PRO A 54 -10.69 5.26 6.20
N LEU A 55 -10.66 6.59 6.20
CA LEU A 55 -11.29 7.43 5.16
C LEU A 55 -10.42 7.57 3.91
N GLY A 56 -9.15 7.17 3.99
CA GLY A 56 -8.22 7.19 2.88
C GLY A 56 -6.83 6.68 3.25
N GLN A 57 -5.91 6.79 2.30
CA GLN A 57 -4.54 6.26 2.40
C GLN A 57 -3.72 6.79 3.60
N TYR A 58 -4.04 8.00 4.06
CA TYR A 58 -3.30 8.68 5.14
C TYR A 58 -3.99 8.58 6.51
N ASP A 59 -5.14 7.89 6.58
CA ASP A 59 -5.97 7.77 7.79
C ASP A 59 -5.76 6.41 8.49
N LEU A 60 -4.51 5.97 8.52
CA LEU A 60 -4.11 4.75 9.23
C LEU A 60 -3.48 5.14 10.57
N PRO A 61 -3.74 4.39 11.67
CA PRO A 61 -3.23 4.69 13.01
C PRO A 61 -1.73 4.28 13.16
N ILE A 62 -0.92 4.57 12.15
CA ILE A 62 0.51 4.25 12.08
C ILE A 62 1.26 5.44 11.50
N VAL A 63 2.45 5.71 12.03
CA VAL A 63 3.33 6.76 11.50
C VAL A 63 4.32 6.10 10.54
N GLN A 64 4.29 6.50 9.27
CA GLN A 64 5.15 5.94 8.22
C GLN A 64 5.89 7.06 7.49
N ARG A 65 7.23 7.03 7.49
CA ARG A 65 8.08 7.96 6.74
C ARG A 65 8.37 7.41 5.33
N VAL A 66 7.35 7.43 4.48
CA VAL A 66 7.45 6.92 3.10
C VAL A 66 8.27 7.87 2.21
N VAL A 67 8.05 9.16 2.36
CA VAL A 67 8.75 10.22 1.61
C VAL A 67 9.40 11.16 2.62
N GLU A 68 10.73 11.14 2.66
CA GLU A 68 11.55 12.01 3.50
C GLU A 68 12.47 12.81 2.58
N PHE A 69 12.24 14.12 2.50
CA PHE A 69 13.11 15.02 1.77
C PHE A 69 14.29 15.41 2.65
N ARG A 70 15.51 15.26 2.14
CA ARG A 70 16.74 15.70 2.81
C ARG A 70 17.35 16.83 2.00
N THR A 71 17.78 17.89 2.67
CA THR A 71 18.53 18.96 2.02
C THR A 71 20.03 18.64 2.12
N SER A 72 20.81 18.96 1.08
CA SER A 72 22.26 18.72 1.06
C SER A 72 23.04 19.54 2.11
N SER A 73 22.39 20.50 2.76
CA SER A 73 22.93 21.32 3.84
C SER A 73 22.85 20.69 5.24
N GLU A 74 22.16 19.55 5.39
CA GLU A 74 21.89 18.92 6.70
C GLU A 74 22.92 17.84 7.11
N GLU A 75 23.87 17.50 6.23
CA GLU A 75 24.95 16.56 6.58
C GLU A 75 25.90 17.10 7.67
N GLU A 76 25.92 18.43 7.91
CA GLU A 76 26.79 19.06 8.92
C GLU A 76 26.13 19.27 10.29
N LYS A 77 24.85 18.94 10.49
CA LYS A 77 24.15 19.15 11.78
C LYS A 77 23.39 17.91 12.25
N LYS A 78 24.11 16.89 12.69
CA LYS A 78 23.58 15.89 13.63
C LYS A 78 24.07 16.16 15.05
N GLU A 79 23.56 17.24 15.65
CA GLU A 79 23.37 17.35 17.10
C GLU A 79 22.11 18.18 17.35
N GLY A 80 21.07 17.56 17.92
CA GLY A 80 19.94 18.26 18.55
C GLY A 80 18.63 18.31 17.77
N GLY A 81 17.75 17.33 18.05
CA GLY A 81 16.38 17.57 18.53
C GLY A 81 15.34 18.32 17.69
N GLU A 82 14.20 17.63 17.55
CA GLU A 82 12.81 18.09 17.39
C GLU A 82 12.22 18.28 15.98
N GLU A 83 11.21 17.44 15.73
CA GLU A 83 10.29 17.41 14.61
C GLU A 83 9.31 18.58 14.66
N THR A 84 9.09 19.27 13.52
CA THR A 84 7.78 19.83 13.19
C THR A 84 7.57 19.84 11.67
N ALA A 85 6.42 19.32 11.26
CA ALA A 85 5.96 19.24 9.88
C ALA A 85 5.34 20.57 9.42
N LEU A 86 5.65 21.03 8.19
CA LEU A 86 4.69 21.66 7.26
C LEU A 86 5.37 22.05 5.92
N GLY A 87 4.69 21.83 4.79
CA GLY A 87 4.95 22.63 3.57
C GLY A 87 4.69 21.93 2.24
N VAL A 88 3.53 22.23 1.65
CA VAL A 88 3.07 21.80 0.31
C VAL A 88 3.56 22.77 -0.78
N ALA A 89 3.66 22.24 -2.02
CA ALA A 89 3.57 22.89 -3.34
C ALA A 89 4.87 23.00 -4.13
N GLY A 90 4.89 22.34 -5.29
CA GLY A 90 5.89 22.54 -6.35
C GLY A 90 5.54 21.72 -7.58
N GLU A 91 5.25 22.40 -8.68
CA GLU A 91 4.82 21.88 -9.98
C GLU A 91 5.77 20.82 -10.58
N VAL A 92 5.21 19.87 -11.33
CA VAL A 92 5.97 18.85 -12.08
C VAL A 92 6.00 19.22 -13.56
N PRO A 93 7.15 19.58 -14.16
CA PRO A 93 7.27 19.70 -15.60
C PRO A 93 7.80 18.41 -16.25
N SER A 94 6.96 17.89 -17.15
CA SER A 94 7.24 17.36 -18.49
C SER A 94 8.20 16.18 -18.75
N GLN A 95 7.65 15.24 -19.51
CA GLN A 95 8.14 13.99 -20.11
C GLN A 95 9.44 14.06 -20.96
N LYS A 96 10.13 12.91 -21.07
CA LYS A 96 10.42 12.11 -22.30
C LYS A 96 11.32 10.91 -21.92
N SER A 97 10.88 9.65 -22.02
CA SER A 97 10.81 8.73 -23.19
C SER A 97 12.16 8.27 -23.77
N SER A 98 12.56 7.02 -23.48
CA SER A 98 13.09 6.01 -24.42
C SER A 98 13.52 4.77 -23.61
N VAL A 99 13.17 3.57 -24.10
CA VAL A 99 13.36 2.29 -23.42
C VAL A 99 14.56 1.56 -24.05
N ASP A 100 15.56 1.23 -23.23
CA ASP A 100 16.71 0.40 -23.61
C ASP A 100 16.78 -0.79 -22.63
N THR A 101 16.68 -2.03 -23.13
CA THR A 101 16.39 -3.23 -22.31
C THR A 101 17.63 -4.07 -21.94
N GLU A 102 18.83 -3.50 -21.91
CA GLU A 102 20.08 -4.28 -21.71
C GLU A 102 20.86 -3.97 -20.42
N GLY A 103 20.29 -3.16 -19.51
CA GLY A 103 20.93 -2.78 -18.24
C GLY A 103 20.17 -3.19 -16.97
N TRP A 104 19.22 -4.12 -17.05
CA TRP A 104 18.24 -4.33 -15.97
C TRP A 104 18.80 -4.93 -14.68
N THR A 105 20.00 -5.51 -14.67
CA THR A 105 20.55 -6.18 -13.48
C THR A 105 21.38 -5.27 -12.57
N GLU A 106 21.92 -4.17 -13.10
CA GLU A 106 22.85 -3.31 -12.34
C GLU A 106 22.15 -2.23 -11.52
N TYR A 107 20.94 -1.80 -11.90
CA TYR A 107 20.20 -0.76 -11.17
C TYR A 107 19.40 -1.28 -9.94
N PHE A 108 19.25 -2.60 -9.79
CA PHE A 108 18.52 -3.21 -8.67
C PHE A 108 19.43 -3.84 -7.61
N THR A 109 20.76 -3.85 -7.83
CA THR A 109 21.69 -4.34 -6.82
C THR A 109 22.01 -3.19 -5.87
N THR A 110 21.36 -3.19 -4.70
CA THR A 110 21.76 -2.32 -3.61
C THR A 110 23.22 -2.65 -3.26
N PRO A 111 24.16 -1.69 -3.21
CA PRO A 111 25.54 -1.98 -2.84
C PRO A 111 25.57 -2.67 -1.47
N GLU A 112 26.30 -3.78 -1.37
CA GLU A 112 26.49 -4.53 -0.13
C GLU A 112 27.00 -3.59 0.97
N GLY A 113 26.18 -3.37 2.00
CA GLY A 113 26.51 -2.48 3.12
C GLY A 113 25.59 -1.26 3.29
N ALA A 114 24.65 -1.01 2.38
CA ALA A 114 23.54 -0.10 2.70
C ALA A 114 22.64 -0.79 3.73
N GLU A 115 22.63 -0.33 4.97
CA GLU A 115 21.57 -0.66 5.92
C GLU A 115 20.24 -0.27 5.25
N ARG A 116 19.56 -1.25 4.66
CA ARG A 116 18.18 -1.08 4.18
C ARG A 116 17.43 -0.52 5.37
N GLN A 117 16.97 0.72 5.24
CA GLN A 117 16.13 1.34 6.26
C GLN A 117 14.87 0.47 6.36
N LYS A 118 14.87 -0.45 7.33
CA LYS A 118 13.84 -1.47 7.55
C LYS A 118 12.42 -0.87 7.55
N GLU A 119 12.30 0.36 8.05
CA GLU A 119 11.06 1.15 8.08
C GLU A 119 10.43 1.38 6.69
N ARG A 120 11.22 1.44 5.61
CA ARG A 120 10.70 1.60 4.24
C ARG A 120 10.23 0.29 3.63
N GLU A 121 10.85 -0.82 4.01
CA GLU A 121 10.50 -2.14 3.48
C GLU A 121 9.14 -2.62 4.00
N ASP A 122 8.78 -2.23 5.22
CA ASP A 122 7.53 -2.62 5.89
C ASP A 122 6.41 -1.58 5.73
N ALA A 123 6.55 -0.65 4.79
CA ALA A 123 5.49 0.32 4.49
C ALA A 123 4.24 -0.40 3.96
N VAL A 124 3.07 0.08 4.40
CA VAL A 124 1.77 -0.48 4.03
C VAL A 124 0.95 0.53 3.23
N ASP A 125 0.01 0.05 2.45
CA ASP A 125 -1.01 0.85 1.81
C ASP A 125 -2.43 0.37 2.08
N TYR A 126 -3.38 1.26 1.79
CA TYR A 126 -4.80 1.02 1.95
C TYR A 126 -5.45 0.90 0.58
N THR A 127 -6.00 -0.28 0.29
CA THR A 127 -6.80 -0.54 -0.90
C THR A 127 -8.28 -0.39 -0.56
N PRO A 128 -8.98 0.60 -1.11
CA PRO A 128 -10.40 0.82 -0.84
C PRO A 128 -11.28 -0.32 -1.40
N PRO A 129 -12.45 -0.56 -0.78
CA PRO A 129 -13.30 -1.71 -1.10
C PRO A 129 -13.88 -1.69 -2.51
N ASP A 130 -13.94 -0.52 -3.17
CA ASP A 130 -14.45 -0.38 -4.54
C ASP A 130 -13.51 -0.96 -5.61
N LEU A 131 -12.26 -1.27 -5.24
CA LEU A 131 -11.32 -2.01 -6.06
C LEU A 131 -11.41 -3.52 -5.84
N VAL A 132 -11.96 -3.97 -4.71
CA VAL A 132 -11.99 -5.37 -4.31
C VAL A 132 -13.22 -6.06 -4.89
N SER A 133 -13.00 -7.11 -5.69
CA SER A 133 -14.08 -7.88 -6.29
C SER A 133 -14.71 -8.87 -5.30
N ALA A 134 -13.88 -9.59 -4.54
CA ALA A 134 -14.31 -10.42 -3.42
C ALA A 134 -13.15 -10.73 -2.47
N LEU A 135 -13.48 -11.03 -1.22
CA LEU A 135 -12.56 -11.53 -0.21
C LEU A 135 -12.74 -13.04 -0.05
N ILE A 136 -11.66 -13.80 -0.11
CA ILE A 136 -11.64 -15.24 0.07
C ILE A 136 -11.09 -15.52 1.47
N THR A 137 -11.92 -16.17 2.28
CA THR A 137 -11.62 -16.51 3.68
C THR A 137 -11.90 -18.00 3.93
N GLU A 138 -11.54 -18.49 5.10
CA GLU A 138 -11.89 -19.82 5.60
C GLU A 138 -13.40 -20.03 5.76
N ASN A 139 -14.18 -18.98 5.97
CA ASN A 139 -15.65 -19.02 6.04
C ASN A 139 -16.31 -18.96 4.66
N GLY A 140 -15.52 -18.82 3.60
CA GLY A 140 -15.97 -18.73 2.22
C GLY A 140 -15.66 -17.39 1.58
N VAL A 141 -16.37 -17.11 0.49
CA VAL A 141 -16.17 -15.90 -0.32
C VAL A 141 -17.15 -14.82 0.13
N LEU A 142 -16.62 -13.68 0.53
CA LEU A 142 -17.35 -12.53 1.05
C LEU A 142 -17.27 -11.35 0.07
N THR A 143 -18.35 -10.58 0.00
CA THR A 143 -18.28 -9.25 -0.61
C THR A 143 -17.64 -8.27 0.38
N PRO A 144 -17.06 -7.15 -0.08
CA PRO A 144 -16.49 -6.15 0.84
C PRO A 144 -17.48 -5.69 1.92
N SER A 145 -18.77 -5.51 1.57
CA SER A 145 -19.79 -5.11 2.53
C SER A 145 -20.10 -6.18 3.60
N ALA A 146 -19.99 -7.47 3.25
CA ALA A 146 -20.24 -8.57 4.18
C ALA A 146 -19.21 -8.65 5.32
N VAL A 147 -18.03 -8.03 5.15
CA VAL A 147 -17.01 -7.94 6.22
C VAL A 147 -17.57 -7.24 7.46
N SER A 148 -18.40 -6.22 7.28
CA SER A 148 -19.04 -5.50 8.39
C SER A 148 -19.99 -6.40 9.19
N GLU A 149 -20.72 -7.30 8.52
CA GLU A 149 -21.64 -8.25 9.15
C GLU A 149 -20.88 -9.29 9.99
N GLU A 150 -19.76 -9.82 9.45
CA GLU A 150 -18.87 -10.73 10.17
C GLU A 150 -18.28 -10.05 11.42
N LEU A 151 -17.81 -8.81 11.30
CA LEU A 151 -17.30 -8.05 12.45
C LEU A 151 -18.37 -7.83 13.52
N ILE A 152 -19.62 -7.53 13.14
CA ILE A 152 -20.71 -7.39 14.10
C ILE A 152 -20.92 -8.70 14.87
N SER A 153 -20.91 -9.84 14.17
CA SER A 153 -21.09 -11.16 14.79
C SER A 153 -20.01 -11.54 15.81
N VAL A 154 -18.80 -11.01 15.68
CA VAL A 154 -17.67 -11.30 16.57
C VAL A 154 -17.72 -10.44 17.83
N PHE A 155 -18.24 -9.22 17.74
CA PHE A 155 -18.15 -8.21 18.81
C PHE A 155 -19.47 -7.94 19.56
N VAL A 156 -20.59 -8.52 19.13
CA VAL A 156 -21.92 -8.37 19.75
C VAL A 156 -22.53 -9.74 20.01
#